data_AF-V4MIY7-F1
#
_entry.id   AF-V4MIY7-F1
#
_cell.length_a   1.000
_cell.length_b   1.000
_cell.length_c   1.000
_cell.angle_alpha   90.00
_cell.angle_beta   90.00
_cell.angle_gamma   90.00
#
_symmetry.space_group_name_H-M   'P 1'
#
loop_
_entity.id
_entity.type
_entity.pdbx_description
1 polymer ?
#
loop_
_entity_poly.entity_id
_entity_poly.type
_entity_poly.pdbx_seq_one_letter_code
_entity_poly.pdbx_strand_id
1 'polypeptide(L)'
;MGTVSGGLGNSAQTPTDPPVASFLDRSGSLAGQADQQLNLARAEWCWFRSVAVFVYNRFLLDVKALQVAAMAVPHPSPSSSRSHPFLSHVYHTGFHHHNHHHNHHHHQPSLVLFWCLVISLLSPLALSSSSSSSSSASSSSSSQITLGFGETEGTKNDLHQAILRDESVARLHELGQVSDAVSHLERTFMSPASIRAITLIRGWMEDAGLSTWVDYMGNVHGRVDPKNGSTQALLIGSHMDTVIDAGKYDGSLGIISAISALKVLKINGKLGELKRPVEVIAFSDEEGVRFQSTFLGSAALAGIMPVSRLEVADKRFYSKTLVSSLFVDGISVQDALKENSIDITEENLMQLKYDPASVWGYVEVHIEQGPVLEWVGYPLGVVKGIAGQTRLKVTVKGSQGHAGTVPMSLRQDPMTGAAELIVLLESVCKNPKDYLSCDGQCNEDTIESLANSLVCTVGEISTWPSASNVIPGQVTFTVDLRTIDDVGRKAILHDLSTRMYQICDKRSLLCSIERKHDADAVISNPNLSLQLKSAAQIALKKMTGEIQDEVPVLMSGAGHDAMAMSHLTKVGMLFVRCRGGISHSPAEHVLDDDVGAAGLAILEFLHAHM
;
A
#
# COMPACT_ATOMS: atom_id res chain seq x y z
N MET A 1 -16.22 40.66 -63.44
CA MET A 1 -15.35 41.62 -64.15
C MET A 1 -13.91 41.41 -63.70
N GLY A 2 -12.91 41.70 -64.52
CA GLY A 2 -11.50 41.69 -64.12
C GLY A 2 -10.79 40.34 -64.27
N THR A 3 -10.27 40.06 -65.47
CA THR A 3 -9.34 38.95 -65.76
C THR A 3 -8.00 39.50 -66.24
N VAL A 4 -6.88 39.09 -65.63
CA VAL A 4 -5.50 39.21 -66.17
C VAL A 4 -4.73 37.92 -65.83
N SER A 5 -3.61 37.67 -66.51
CA SER A 5 -3.24 36.33 -67.01
C SER A 5 -1.73 36.06 -67.09
N GLY A 6 -1.40 34.76 -67.22
CA GLY A 6 -0.04 34.21 -67.35
C GLY A 6 0.37 33.43 -66.10
N GLY A 7 0.94 32.21 -66.16
CA GLY A 7 1.57 31.46 -67.25
C GLY A 7 3.08 31.39 -67.04
N LEU A 8 3.82 30.29 -67.22
CA LEU A 8 3.55 28.92 -67.70
C LEU A 8 4.34 27.92 -66.80
N GLY A 9 4.38 26.58 -66.95
CA GLY A 9 3.72 25.67 -67.88
C GLY A 9 4.14 24.19 -67.67
N ASN A 10 3.19 23.29 -67.91
CA ASN A 10 3.25 21.84 -68.19
C ASN A 10 4.45 20.92 -67.84
N SER A 11 4.03 19.76 -67.32
CA SER A 11 4.40 18.37 -67.69
C SER A 11 5.42 17.60 -66.84
N ALA A 12 5.16 16.29 -66.74
CA ALA A 12 5.91 15.31 -65.98
C ALA A 12 6.42 14.20 -66.91
N GLN A 13 7.49 13.51 -66.51
CA GLN A 13 7.90 12.23 -67.09
C GLN A 13 8.53 11.31 -66.04
N THR A 14 8.68 10.05 -66.41
CA THR A 14 8.87 8.86 -65.54
C THR A 14 10.35 8.54 -65.21
N PRO A 15 10.64 7.61 -64.28
CA PRO A 15 11.92 7.58 -63.57
C PRO A 15 13.06 6.85 -64.30
N THR A 16 14.28 7.05 -63.78
CA THR A 16 15.50 6.33 -64.16
C THR A 16 16.25 5.82 -62.93
N ASP A 17 16.71 4.58 -62.97
CA ASP A 17 17.43 3.90 -61.88
C ASP A 17 18.86 4.43 -61.64
N PRO A 18 19.47 4.15 -60.45
CA PRO A 18 20.65 4.88 -59.97
C PRO A 18 22.01 4.27 -60.36
N PRO A 19 23.11 5.07 -60.29
CA PRO A 19 24.48 4.56 -60.37
C PRO A 19 24.92 3.87 -59.07
N VAL A 20 25.70 2.79 -59.17
CA VAL A 20 26.15 1.98 -58.03
C VAL A 20 27.54 2.38 -57.54
N ALA A 21 27.60 3.04 -56.37
CA ALA A 21 28.78 3.18 -55.51
C ALA A 21 28.32 3.62 -54.10
N SER A 22 28.94 3.21 -52.98
CA SER A 22 30.03 2.24 -52.76
C SER A 22 29.85 1.56 -51.38
N PHE A 23 29.60 0.25 -51.36
CA PHE A 23 29.28 -0.49 -50.14
C PHE A 23 30.54 -1.04 -49.41
N LEU A 24 31.39 -0.14 -48.89
CA LEU A 24 32.65 -0.54 -48.22
C LEU A 24 33.08 0.24 -46.97
N ASP A 25 32.29 1.22 -46.48
CA ASP A 25 32.69 2.12 -45.39
C ASP A 25 31.70 2.15 -44.20
N ARG A 26 31.21 0.96 -43.79
CA ARG A 26 30.37 0.79 -42.58
C ARG A 26 30.75 -0.37 -41.67
N SER A 27 31.76 -1.16 -42.03
CA SER A 27 32.32 -2.22 -41.17
C SER A 27 33.28 -1.67 -40.10
N GLY A 28 33.97 -0.56 -40.36
CA GLY A 28 34.99 -0.01 -39.46
C GLY A 28 34.44 0.61 -38.16
N SER A 29 33.31 1.32 -38.21
CA SER A 29 32.78 2.04 -37.04
C SER A 29 32.15 1.13 -35.98
N LEU A 30 31.51 0.02 -36.40
CA LEU A 30 30.90 -0.94 -35.48
C LEU A 30 31.94 -1.71 -34.66
N ALA A 31 33.09 -2.06 -35.25
CA ALA A 31 34.19 -2.69 -34.54
C ALA A 31 34.77 -1.77 -33.45
N GLY A 32 35.02 -0.50 -33.78
CA GLY A 32 35.55 0.49 -32.82
C GLY A 32 34.63 0.74 -31.62
N GLN A 33 33.30 0.71 -31.82
CA GLN A 33 32.34 0.86 -30.71
C GLN A 33 32.31 -0.36 -29.78
N ALA A 34 32.47 -1.58 -30.32
CA ALA A 34 32.53 -2.80 -29.51
C ALA A 34 33.79 -2.85 -28.62
N ASP A 35 34.96 -2.51 -29.18
CA ASP A 35 36.20 -2.41 -28.40
C ASP A 35 36.14 -1.32 -27.33
N GLN A 36 35.43 -0.21 -27.59
CA GLN A 36 35.27 0.87 -26.60
C GLN A 36 34.41 0.43 -25.40
N GLN A 37 33.33 -0.32 -25.62
CA GLN A 37 32.54 -0.92 -24.54
C GLN A 37 33.31 -2.01 -23.78
N LEU A 38 34.08 -2.87 -24.47
CA LEU A 38 34.91 -3.90 -23.84
C LEU A 38 35.99 -3.31 -22.92
N ASN A 39 36.55 -2.16 -23.27
CA ASN A 39 37.52 -1.47 -22.42
C ASN A 39 36.87 -0.75 -21.22
N LEU A 40 35.65 -0.21 -21.37
CA LEU A 40 34.86 0.33 -20.25
C LEU A 40 34.52 -0.77 -19.23
N ALA A 41 33.97 -1.90 -19.69
CA ALA A 41 33.63 -3.03 -18.81
C ALA A 41 34.86 -3.59 -18.06
N ARG A 42 36.05 -3.58 -18.68
CA ARG A 42 37.32 -3.92 -18.03
C ARG A 42 37.74 -2.90 -16.98
N ALA A 43 37.54 -1.61 -17.23
CA ALA A 43 37.85 -0.55 -16.26
C ALA A 43 36.95 -0.65 -15.01
N GLU A 44 35.65 -0.89 -15.19
CA GLU A 44 34.69 -1.12 -14.11
C GLU A 44 35.05 -2.37 -13.30
N TRP A 45 35.42 -3.47 -13.95
CA TRP A 45 35.90 -4.69 -13.27
C TRP A 45 37.16 -4.46 -12.45
N CYS A 46 38.12 -3.69 -12.96
CA CYS A 46 39.31 -3.28 -12.22
C CYS A 46 38.95 -2.41 -11.01
N TRP A 47 38.00 -1.47 -11.16
CA TRP A 47 37.53 -0.62 -10.06
C TRP A 47 36.83 -1.43 -8.96
N PHE A 48 35.86 -2.28 -9.32
CA PHE A 48 35.19 -3.19 -8.38
C PHE A 48 36.17 -4.09 -7.62
N ARG A 49 37.17 -4.64 -8.32
CA ARG A 49 38.21 -5.47 -7.70
C ARG A 49 39.08 -4.67 -6.72
N SER A 50 39.41 -3.42 -7.03
CA SER A 50 40.12 -2.51 -6.13
C SER A 50 39.30 -2.14 -4.89
N VAL A 51 38.00 -1.85 -5.05
CA VAL A 51 37.09 -1.56 -3.92
C VAL A 51 36.93 -2.79 -3.02
N ALA A 52 36.75 -3.99 -3.59
CA ALA A 52 36.65 -5.24 -2.83
C ALA A 52 37.92 -5.52 -2.00
N VAL A 53 39.11 -5.31 -2.57
CA VAL A 53 40.39 -5.44 -1.84
C VAL A 53 40.53 -4.38 -0.74
N PHE A 54 40.07 -3.15 -0.97
CA PHE A 54 40.09 -2.10 0.06
C PHE A 54 39.18 -2.44 1.25
N VAL A 55 37.94 -2.87 0.99
CA VAL A 55 36.97 -3.28 2.03
C VAL A 55 37.49 -4.50 2.80
N TYR A 56 38.02 -5.52 2.12
CA TYR A 56 38.58 -6.71 2.76
C TYR A 56 39.79 -6.38 3.65
N ASN A 57 40.71 -5.55 3.17
CA ASN A 57 41.85 -5.11 3.96
C ASN A 57 41.42 -4.26 5.16
N ARG A 58 40.36 -3.46 5.04
CA ARG A 58 39.82 -2.68 6.16
C ARG A 58 39.23 -3.59 7.24
N PHE A 59 38.40 -4.56 6.84
CA PHE A 59 37.86 -5.58 7.75
C PHE A 59 38.97 -6.34 8.50
N LEU A 60 40.06 -6.73 7.82
CA LEU A 60 41.21 -7.38 8.46
C LEU A 60 41.97 -6.49 9.46
N LEU A 61 41.94 -5.16 9.30
CA LEU A 61 42.52 -4.23 10.28
C LEU A 61 41.63 -4.10 11.51
N ASP A 62 40.32 -3.93 11.30
CA ASP A 62 39.36 -3.75 12.39
C ASP A 62 39.23 -5.05 13.23
N VAL A 63 39.29 -6.24 12.62
CA VAL A 63 39.39 -7.55 13.33
C VAL A 63 40.68 -7.68 14.15
N LYS A 64 41.83 -7.21 13.64
CA LYS A 64 43.09 -7.21 14.40
C LYS A 64 43.06 -6.25 15.59
N ALA A 65 42.42 -5.09 15.45
CA ALA A 65 42.23 -4.15 16.56
C ALA A 65 41.40 -4.79 17.70
N LEU A 66 40.32 -5.50 17.34
CA LEU A 66 39.49 -6.25 18.29
C LEU A 66 40.28 -7.37 19.00
N GLN A 67 41.13 -8.13 18.29
CA GLN A 67 41.97 -9.16 18.91
C GLN A 67 42.99 -8.57 19.91
N VAL A 68 43.59 -7.42 19.61
CA VAL A 68 44.53 -6.76 20.53
C VAL A 68 43.81 -6.25 21.78
N ALA A 69 42.60 -5.69 21.64
CA ALA A 69 41.78 -5.26 22.78
C ALA A 69 41.37 -6.44 23.69
N ALA A 70 41.04 -7.60 23.12
CA ALA A 70 40.61 -8.79 23.86
C ALA A 70 41.71 -9.42 24.75
N MET A 71 43.00 -9.14 24.49
CA MET A 71 44.12 -9.71 25.26
C MET A 71 44.52 -8.88 26.50
N ALA A 72 43.84 -7.76 26.78
CA ALA A 72 44.31 -6.74 27.72
C ALA A 72 43.55 -6.68 29.07
N VAL A 73 42.85 -7.75 29.49
CA VAL A 73 41.99 -7.75 30.69
C VAL A 73 42.43 -8.81 31.72
N PRO A 74 42.85 -8.44 32.95
CA PRO A 74 43.20 -9.39 34.01
C PRO A 74 41.98 -9.82 34.85
N HIS A 75 41.92 -11.10 35.23
CA HIS A 75 40.85 -11.66 36.08
C HIS A 75 41.17 -11.59 37.59
N PRO A 76 40.20 -11.17 38.44
CA PRO A 76 40.20 -11.44 39.89
C PRO A 76 39.25 -12.59 40.30
N SER A 77 39.51 -13.18 41.47
CA SER A 77 38.78 -14.34 42.04
C SER A 77 37.60 -13.96 42.96
N PRO A 78 36.63 -14.87 43.24
CA PRO A 78 35.34 -14.52 43.86
C PRO A 78 35.24 -14.73 45.39
N SER A 79 34.46 -13.90 46.09
CA SER A 79 34.01 -14.15 47.48
C SER A 79 32.70 -13.45 47.90
N SER A 80 31.62 -14.23 48.02
CA SER A 80 30.55 -14.17 49.06
C SER A 80 29.92 -12.85 49.58
N SER A 81 28.63 -12.68 49.24
CA SER A 81 27.46 -12.65 50.18
C SER A 81 26.83 -11.34 50.76
N ARG A 82 25.48 -11.32 50.70
CA ARG A 82 24.46 -10.89 51.70
C ARG A 82 24.09 -9.39 51.96
N SER A 83 22.97 -8.99 51.34
CA SER A 83 21.70 -8.52 51.96
C SER A 83 21.55 -7.19 52.73
N HIS A 84 20.84 -6.24 52.08
CA HIS A 84 19.69 -5.44 52.58
C HIS A 84 19.87 -4.30 53.65
N PRO A 85 18.92 -3.32 53.74
CA PRO A 85 19.25 -1.91 54.03
C PRO A 85 18.47 -1.26 55.22
N PHE A 86 18.66 0.06 55.49
CA PHE A 86 17.57 1.08 55.59
C PHE A 86 18.08 2.54 55.89
N LEU A 87 17.40 3.52 55.27
CA LEU A 87 17.11 4.96 55.60
C LEU A 87 18.12 6.04 56.12
N SER A 88 17.87 7.26 55.60
CA SER A 88 17.88 8.63 56.22
C SER A 88 19.12 9.56 56.27
N HIS A 89 19.11 10.56 55.35
CA HIS A 89 19.21 12.03 55.55
C HIS A 89 20.48 12.76 56.11
N VAL A 90 20.95 13.75 55.31
CA VAL A 90 21.27 15.17 55.71
C VAL A 90 22.60 15.41 56.50
N TYR A 91 23.53 16.32 56.14
CA TYR A 91 23.61 17.31 55.02
C TYR A 91 25.02 17.91 54.75
N HIS A 92 25.11 18.71 53.69
CA HIS A 92 25.98 19.89 53.41
C HIS A 92 27.52 19.81 53.14
N THR A 93 27.88 20.53 52.06
CA THR A 93 29.19 21.10 51.64
C THR A 93 30.29 20.17 51.09
N GLY A 94 30.91 20.56 49.95
CA GLY A 94 32.21 20.02 49.51
C GLY A 94 32.42 19.68 48.02
N PHE A 95 32.36 20.68 47.11
CA PHE A 95 33.08 20.79 45.81
C PHE A 95 33.28 19.62 44.78
N HIS A 96 33.35 20.03 43.51
CA HIS A 96 33.98 19.41 42.32
C HIS A 96 33.27 18.32 41.46
N HIS A 97 33.11 18.72 40.19
CA HIS A 97 33.15 17.99 38.91
C HIS A 97 32.07 16.97 38.50
N HIS A 98 31.87 16.94 37.17
CA HIS A 98 31.00 16.01 36.46
C HIS A 98 31.57 14.60 36.42
N ASN A 99 30.68 13.60 36.42
CA ASN A 99 30.79 12.49 35.47
C ASN A 99 29.40 11.92 35.19
N HIS A 100 29.07 11.71 33.91
CA HIS A 100 27.87 10.97 33.52
C HIS A 100 28.18 9.47 33.50
N HIS A 101 27.41 8.67 34.24
CA HIS A 101 27.33 7.23 34.02
C HIS A 101 26.11 6.91 33.16
N HIS A 102 26.34 6.29 32.00
CA HIS A 102 25.32 5.51 31.30
C HIS A 102 25.63 4.02 31.47
N ASN A 103 24.62 3.23 31.83
CA ASN A 103 24.72 1.77 31.80
C ASN A 103 24.56 1.27 30.37
N HIS A 104 25.49 0.43 29.91
CA HIS A 104 25.26 -0.44 28.76
C HIS A 104 24.56 -1.72 29.25
N HIS A 105 23.37 -2.01 28.72
CA HIS A 105 22.83 -3.37 28.71
C HIS A 105 23.12 -4.02 27.35
N HIS A 106 23.70 -5.21 27.36
CA HIS A 106 23.92 -6.02 26.17
C HIS A 106 22.69 -6.86 25.84
N HIS A 107 22.30 -6.86 24.56
CA HIS A 107 21.65 -8.01 23.92
C HIS A 107 22.34 -8.26 22.56
N GLN A 108 22.46 -9.54 22.17
CA GLN A 108 23.04 -9.97 20.89
C GLN A 108 21.95 -10.47 19.94
N PRO A 109 22.18 -10.39 18.62
CA PRO A 109 21.64 -11.34 17.65
C PRO A 109 22.72 -12.29 17.10
N SER A 110 22.60 -13.55 17.50
CA SER A 110 22.78 -14.79 16.72
C SER A 110 23.76 -14.89 15.52
N LEU A 111 24.61 -15.93 15.58
CA LEU A 111 25.23 -16.55 14.40
C LEU A 111 24.15 -17.24 13.54
N VAL A 112 23.96 -16.80 12.29
CA VAL A 112 23.23 -17.56 11.26
C VAL A 112 23.96 -17.57 9.90
N LEU A 113 24.60 -16.46 9.52
CA LEU A 113 25.22 -16.25 8.20
C LEU A 113 26.46 -17.11 7.87
N PHE A 114 26.97 -17.94 8.79
CA PHE A 114 28.25 -18.63 8.60
C PHE A 114 28.19 -19.95 7.80
N TRP A 115 27.00 -20.57 7.67
CA TRP A 115 26.88 -21.90 7.04
C TRP A 115 26.48 -21.91 5.56
N CYS A 116 25.87 -20.84 5.05
CA CYS A 116 25.33 -20.82 3.68
C CYS A 116 26.38 -20.63 2.57
N LEU A 117 27.65 -20.35 2.89
CA LEU A 117 28.69 -20.01 1.90
C LEU A 117 29.69 -21.12 1.59
N VAL A 118 29.65 -22.25 2.31
CA VAL A 118 30.71 -23.29 2.25
C VAL A 118 30.32 -24.51 1.39
N ILE A 119 29.04 -24.72 1.11
CA ILE A 119 28.54 -25.92 0.43
C ILE A 119 28.55 -25.78 -1.11
N SER A 120 28.51 -24.56 -1.66
CA SER A 120 28.39 -24.30 -3.11
C SER A 120 29.67 -24.51 -3.93
N LEU A 121 30.76 -25.03 -3.35
CA LEU A 121 32.07 -25.18 -3.99
C LEU A 121 32.76 -26.52 -3.67
N LEU A 122 32.08 -27.67 -3.87
CA LEU A 122 32.74 -28.99 -4.01
C LEU A 122 31.77 -30.12 -4.47
N SER A 123 31.64 -30.36 -5.78
CA SER A 123 31.42 -31.70 -6.40
C SER A 123 31.35 -31.64 -7.94
N PRO A 124 31.76 -32.70 -8.68
CA PRO A 124 31.84 -32.72 -10.14
C PRO A 124 30.61 -33.32 -10.85
N LEU A 125 30.58 -33.22 -12.18
CA LEU A 125 29.53 -33.76 -13.05
C LEU A 125 29.41 -35.30 -12.98
N ALA A 126 28.18 -35.79 -13.06
CA ALA A 126 27.87 -37.15 -13.52
C ALA A 126 26.68 -37.09 -14.51
N LEU A 127 26.88 -37.60 -15.72
CA LEU A 127 25.82 -37.79 -16.71
C LEU A 127 25.26 -39.21 -16.59
N SER A 128 23.93 -39.34 -16.53
CA SER A 128 23.24 -40.59 -16.87
C SER A 128 21.87 -40.27 -17.49
N SER A 129 21.40 -41.18 -18.34
CA SER A 129 20.21 -40.98 -19.17
C SER A 129 19.28 -42.20 -19.08
N SER A 130 18.00 -41.99 -18.78
CA SER A 130 16.99 -43.05 -18.87
C SER A 130 15.63 -42.53 -19.31
N SER A 131 15.15 -43.11 -20.40
CA SER A 131 13.88 -42.91 -21.09
C SER A 131 12.61 -43.07 -20.24
N SER A 132 11.66 -42.17 -20.47
CA SER A 132 10.20 -42.38 -20.59
C SER A 132 9.58 -43.77 -20.31
N SER A 133 8.45 -43.77 -19.58
CA SER A 133 7.31 -44.66 -19.88
C SER A 133 5.99 -44.05 -19.41
N SER A 134 4.99 -44.03 -20.30
CA SER A 134 3.61 -43.58 -20.02
C SER A 134 2.65 -44.77 -19.89
N SER A 135 1.66 -44.70 -18.99
CA SER A 135 0.50 -45.59 -19.03
C SER A 135 -0.75 -44.96 -18.38
N SER A 136 -1.77 -44.72 -19.19
CA SER A 136 -3.13 -44.36 -18.77
C SER A 136 -3.98 -45.60 -18.53
N ALA A 137 -4.87 -45.60 -17.54
CA ALA A 137 -6.03 -46.49 -17.51
C ALA A 137 -7.21 -45.84 -16.77
N SER A 138 -8.38 -45.84 -17.39
CA SER A 138 -9.65 -45.38 -16.82
C SER A 138 -10.58 -46.56 -16.56
N SER A 139 -11.29 -46.59 -15.43
CA SER A 139 -12.43 -47.51 -15.25
C SER A 139 -13.53 -46.87 -14.40
N SER A 140 -14.69 -46.65 -15.02
CA SER A 140 -15.89 -46.15 -14.35
C SER A 140 -16.72 -47.28 -13.75
N SER A 141 -17.20 -47.10 -12.51
CA SER A 141 -18.30 -47.92 -11.96
C SER A 141 -19.22 -47.06 -11.10
N SER A 142 -20.44 -46.82 -11.58
CA SER A 142 -21.47 -46.08 -10.86
C SER A 142 -22.22 -46.96 -9.87
N SER A 143 -22.18 -46.62 -8.58
CA SER A 143 -23.01 -47.21 -7.53
C SER A 143 -23.65 -46.12 -6.69
N GLN A 144 -24.98 -46.02 -6.71
CA GLN A 144 -25.71 -45.13 -5.82
C GLN A 144 -25.62 -45.66 -4.38
N ILE A 145 -25.14 -44.82 -3.46
CA ILE A 145 -25.18 -45.10 -2.01
C ILE A 145 -25.86 -43.91 -1.32
N THR A 146 -27.04 -44.16 -0.76
CA THR A 146 -27.80 -43.16 0.01
C THR A 146 -27.14 -42.98 1.38
N LEU A 147 -26.26 -42.00 1.53
CA LEU A 147 -25.61 -41.67 2.80
C LEU A 147 -26.36 -40.58 3.54
N GLY A 148 -26.76 -40.86 4.78
CA GLY A 148 -27.22 -39.84 5.72
C GLY A 148 -26.02 -39.06 6.25
N PHE A 149 -26.06 -37.73 6.16
CA PHE A 149 -24.95 -36.87 6.57
C PHE A 149 -24.85 -36.76 8.10
N GLY A 150 -23.96 -37.57 8.68
CA GLY A 150 -23.25 -37.25 9.91
C GLY A 150 -21.86 -36.74 9.55
N GLU A 151 -21.69 -35.43 9.45
CA GLU A 151 -20.41 -34.82 9.04
C GLU A 151 -19.34 -35.01 10.12
N THR A 152 -18.21 -35.61 9.74
CA THR A 152 -17.03 -35.70 10.62
C THR A 152 -16.20 -34.41 10.54
N GLU A 153 -15.36 -34.21 11.55
CA GLU A 153 -14.56 -32.98 11.70
C GLU A 153 -13.54 -32.79 10.55
N GLY A 154 -12.98 -33.91 10.04
CA GLY A 154 -12.05 -33.90 8.90
C GLY A 154 -12.66 -33.30 7.63
N THR A 155 -13.84 -33.77 7.21
CA THR A 155 -14.53 -33.28 6.00
C THR A 155 -14.85 -31.78 6.02
N LYS A 156 -14.88 -31.14 7.20
CA LYS A 156 -15.06 -29.69 7.33
C LYS A 156 -13.76 -28.92 7.13
N ASN A 157 -12.64 -29.44 7.62
CA ASN A 157 -11.34 -28.86 7.36
C ASN A 157 -10.97 -28.98 5.88
N ASP A 158 -11.25 -30.12 5.25
CA ASP A 158 -11.05 -30.32 3.80
C ASP A 158 -11.84 -29.28 2.98
N LEU A 159 -13.12 -29.03 3.33
CA LEU A 159 -13.97 -28.03 2.68
C LEU A 159 -13.47 -26.60 2.89
N HIS A 160 -13.06 -26.25 4.12
CA HIS A 160 -12.50 -24.95 4.43
C HIS A 160 -11.20 -24.68 3.67
N GLN A 161 -10.31 -25.67 3.58
CA GLN A 161 -9.07 -25.55 2.80
C GLN A 161 -9.37 -25.39 1.30
N ALA A 162 -10.23 -26.24 0.74
CA ALA A 162 -10.55 -26.18 -0.69
C ALA A 162 -11.18 -24.84 -1.12
N ILE A 163 -12.02 -24.23 -0.30
CA ILE A 163 -12.79 -23.02 -0.68
C ILE A 163 -12.16 -21.73 -0.14
N LEU A 164 -11.90 -21.65 1.16
CA LEU A 164 -11.46 -20.40 1.80
C LEU A 164 -10.01 -20.06 1.47
N ARG A 165 -9.17 -21.08 1.26
CA ARG A 165 -7.77 -20.97 0.85
C ARG A 165 -7.63 -21.19 -0.66
N ASP A 166 -7.78 -22.42 -1.13
CA ASP A 166 -7.29 -22.81 -2.47
C ASP A 166 -8.09 -22.16 -3.61
N GLU A 167 -9.43 -22.19 -3.55
CA GLU A 167 -10.27 -21.49 -4.54
C GLU A 167 -10.14 -19.96 -4.42
N SER A 168 -10.03 -19.39 -3.22
CA SER A 168 -9.77 -17.96 -3.04
C SER A 168 -8.46 -17.52 -3.71
N VAL A 169 -7.36 -18.26 -3.50
CA VAL A 169 -6.05 -17.98 -4.12
C VAL A 169 -6.12 -18.12 -5.64
N ALA A 170 -6.86 -19.11 -6.17
CA ALA A 170 -7.08 -19.25 -7.60
C ALA A 170 -7.85 -18.05 -8.19
N ARG A 171 -8.92 -17.58 -7.53
CA ARG A 171 -9.71 -16.40 -7.95
C ARG A 171 -8.88 -15.11 -7.89
N LEU A 172 -8.05 -14.93 -6.85
CA LEU A 172 -7.13 -13.79 -6.75
C LEU A 172 -6.04 -13.83 -7.83
N HIS A 173 -5.55 -15.02 -8.20
CA HIS A 173 -4.65 -15.17 -9.33
C HIS A 173 -5.35 -14.84 -10.66
N GLU A 174 -6.56 -15.35 -10.89
CA GLU A 174 -7.35 -15.10 -12.11
C GLU A 174 -7.68 -13.60 -12.27
N LEU A 175 -8.20 -12.96 -11.21
CA LEU A 175 -8.45 -11.51 -11.19
C LEU A 175 -7.16 -10.71 -11.35
N GLY A 176 -6.03 -11.20 -10.81
CA GLY A 176 -4.70 -10.62 -11.01
C GLY A 176 -4.18 -10.67 -12.46
N GLN A 177 -4.74 -11.52 -13.33
CA GLN A 177 -4.46 -11.50 -14.78
C GLN A 177 -5.38 -10.53 -15.55
N VAL A 178 -6.41 -9.97 -14.92
CA VAL A 178 -7.34 -9.03 -15.57
C VAL A 178 -6.76 -7.61 -15.52
N SER A 179 -5.85 -7.35 -16.45
CA SER A 179 -5.19 -6.06 -16.70
C SER A 179 -5.46 -5.58 -18.13
N ASP A 180 -5.43 -4.26 -18.36
CA ASP A 180 -5.36 -3.68 -19.72
C ASP A 180 -3.92 -3.41 -20.17
N ALA A 181 -2.95 -3.49 -19.26
CA ALA A 181 -1.52 -3.49 -19.57
C ALA A 181 -1.01 -4.92 -19.82
N VAL A 182 0.00 -5.04 -20.70
CA VAL A 182 0.56 -6.33 -21.13
C VAL A 182 1.67 -6.84 -20.21
N SER A 183 2.37 -5.95 -19.51
CA SER A 183 3.56 -6.27 -18.70
C SER A 183 3.34 -6.22 -17.19
N HIS A 184 2.20 -5.70 -16.75
CA HIS A 184 1.89 -5.41 -15.34
C HIS A 184 0.38 -5.35 -15.12
N LEU A 185 -0.05 -5.26 -13.87
CA LEU A 185 -1.46 -5.06 -13.52
C LEU A 185 -1.81 -3.57 -13.50
N GLU A 186 -2.71 -3.17 -14.40
CA GLU A 186 -3.43 -1.90 -14.41
C GLU A 186 -4.91 -2.22 -14.68
N ARG A 187 -5.78 -1.95 -13.70
CA ARG A 187 -7.24 -2.08 -13.84
C ARG A 187 -7.95 -0.87 -13.26
N THR A 188 -8.01 0.20 -14.03
CA THR A 188 -8.66 1.47 -13.63
C THR A 188 -10.19 1.44 -13.77
N PHE A 189 -10.92 2.34 -13.08
CA PHE A 189 -12.38 2.49 -13.18
C PHE A 189 -12.91 2.58 -14.62
N MET A 190 -13.97 1.82 -14.92
CA MET A 190 -14.66 1.74 -16.22
C MET A 190 -13.72 1.57 -17.43
N SER A 191 -12.61 0.87 -17.21
CA SER A 191 -11.70 0.38 -18.25
C SER A 191 -12.17 -0.98 -18.77
N PRO A 192 -11.72 -1.43 -19.96
CA PRO A 192 -12.02 -2.77 -20.44
C PRO A 192 -11.64 -3.88 -19.45
N ALA A 193 -10.59 -3.71 -18.64
CA ALA A 193 -10.21 -4.65 -17.57
C ALA A 193 -11.21 -4.62 -16.40
N SER A 194 -11.71 -3.43 -16.02
CA SER A 194 -12.79 -3.31 -15.03
C SER A 194 -14.04 -4.06 -15.48
N ILE A 195 -14.47 -3.96 -16.74
CA ILE A 195 -15.63 -4.72 -17.26
C ILE A 195 -15.39 -6.24 -17.26
N ARG A 196 -14.16 -6.69 -17.55
CA ARG A 196 -13.79 -8.11 -17.44
C ARG A 196 -13.84 -8.59 -15.97
N ALA A 197 -13.34 -7.79 -15.03
CA ALA A 197 -13.39 -8.09 -13.60
C ALA A 197 -14.83 -8.12 -13.06
N ILE A 198 -15.67 -7.15 -13.43
CA ILE A 198 -17.11 -7.12 -13.12
C ILE A 198 -17.77 -8.45 -13.53
N THR A 199 -17.44 -8.95 -14.71
CA THR A 199 -18.00 -10.20 -15.24
C THR A 199 -17.58 -11.42 -14.40
N LEU A 200 -16.31 -11.53 -14.01
CA LEU A 200 -15.80 -12.62 -13.15
C LEU A 200 -16.42 -12.56 -11.74
N ILE A 201 -16.38 -11.39 -11.10
CA ILE A 201 -16.85 -11.19 -9.72
C ILE A 201 -18.33 -11.55 -9.59
N ARG A 202 -19.16 -11.18 -10.59
CA ARG A 202 -20.57 -11.60 -10.63
C ARG A 202 -20.74 -13.12 -10.72
N GLY A 203 -20.01 -13.78 -11.63
CA GLY A 203 -20.05 -15.24 -11.74
C GLY A 203 -19.63 -15.95 -10.44
N TRP A 204 -18.65 -15.39 -9.73
CA TRP A 204 -18.20 -15.88 -8.43
C TRP A 204 -19.22 -15.65 -7.30
N MET A 205 -19.96 -14.54 -7.32
CA MET A 205 -21.09 -14.28 -6.41
C MET A 205 -22.29 -15.20 -6.69
N GLU A 206 -22.62 -15.47 -7.95
CA GLU A 206 -23.69 -16.40 -8.37
C GLU A 206 -23.34 -17.85 -7.99
N ASP A 207 -22.08 -18.24 -8.14
CA ASP A 207 -21.55 -19.51 -7.62
C ASP A 207 -21.56 -19.57 -6.07
N ALA A 208 -21.37 -18.46 -5.37
CA ALA A 208 -21.64 -18.36 -3.93
C ALA A 208 -23.15 -18.30 -3.57
N GLY A 209 -24.04 -18.29 -4.57
CA GLY A 209 -25.50 -18.37 -4.39
C GLY A 209 -26.19 -17.05 -4.13
N LEU A 210 -25.54 -15.95 -4.52
CA LEU A 210 -26.01 -14.58 -4.30
C LEU A 210 -26.73 -14.05 -5.56
N SER A 211 -27.74 -13.22 -5.36
CA SER A 211 -28.38 -12.44 -6.44
C SER A 211 -27.48 -11.28 -6.82
N THR A 212 -27.14 -11.11 -8.11
CA THR A 212 -26.20 -10.06 -8.56
C THR A 212 -26.84 -8.94 -9.36
N TRP A 213 -26.27 -7.74 -9.23
CA TRP A 213 -26.46 -6.63 -10.16
C TRP A 213 -25.19 -5.77 -10.26
N VAL A 214 -25.22 -4.83 -11.20
CA VAL A 214 -24.26 -3.73 -11.32
C VAL A 214 -25.05 -2.44 -11.16
N ASP A 215 -24.54 -1.47 -10.40
CA ASP A 215 -25.21 -0.19 -10.17
C ASP A 215 -24.83 0.90 -11.20
N TYR A 216 -25.37 2.12 -11.04
CA TYR A 216 -25.08 3.25 -11.94
C TYR A 216 -23.67 3.85 -11.80
N MET A 217 -22.87 3.43 -10.81
CA MET A 217 -21.44 3.73 -10.72
C MET A 217 -20.54 2.54 -11.14
N GLY A 218 -21.13 1.40 -11.49
CA GLY A 218 -20.38 0.20 -11.82
C GLY A 218 -19.90 -0.61 -10.62
N ASN A 219 -20.41 -0.34 -9.41
CA ASN A 219 -20.25 -1.23 -8.26
C ASN A 219 -20.90 -2.58 -8.58
N VAL A 220 -20.29 -3.68 -8.14
CA VAL A 220 -20.87 -5.03 -8.29
C VAL A 220 -21.39 -5.52 -6.95
N HIS A 221 -22.66 -5.89 -6.93
CA HIS A 221 -23.34 -6.37 -5.73
C HIS A 221 -23.66 -7.84 -5.86
N GLY A 222 -23.51 -8.59 -4.76
CA GLY A 222 -23.96 -9.96 -4.59
C GLY A 222 -24.67 -10.12 -3.25
N ARG A 223 -25.99 -10.28 -3.28
CA ARG A 223 -26.84 -10.26 -2.09
C ARG A 223 -27.53 -11.59 -1.79
N VAL A 224 -27.68 -11.92 -0.51
CA VAL A 224 -28.65 -12.93 -0.05
C VAL A 224 -29.56 -12.36 1.04
N ASP A 225 -30.87 -12.55 0.88
CA ASP A 225 -31.91 -12.16 1.83
C ASP A 225 -32.50 -13.42 2.52
N PRO A 226 -32.21 -13.67 3.82
CA PRO A 226 -32.76 -14.80 4.55
C PRO A 226 -34.22 -14.58 4.91
N LYS A 227 -35.05 -15.62 4.73
CA LYS A 227 -36.53 -15.53 4.71
C LYS A 227 -37.18 -14.94 5.97
N ASN A 228 -36.54 -15.07 7.13
CA ASN A 228 -37.03 -14.59 8.42
C ASN A 228 -36.07 -13.55 9.06
N GLY A 229 -35.23 -12.90 8.26
CA GLY A 229 -34.21 -11.97 8.74
C GLY A 229 -34.73 -10.59 9.16
N SER A 230 -33.86 -9.85 9.84
CA SER A 230 -33.96 -8.39 10.02
C SER A 230 -33.93 -7.69 8.66
N THR A 231 -34.63 -6.56 8.50
CA THR A 231 -34.56 -5.74 7.27
C THR A 231 -33.21 -5.07 7.05
N GLN A 232 -32.35 -4.97 8.08
CA GLN A 232 -31.10 -4.22 8.01
C GLN A 232 -29.95 -5.10 7.48
N ALA A 233 -29.42 -4.78 6.31
CA ALA A 233 -28.34 -5.55 5.69
C ALA A 233 -26.99 -5.38 6.43
N LEU A 234 -26.21 -6.46 6.51
CA LEU A 234 -24.76 -6.38 6.70
C LEU A 234 -24.11 -6.26 5.33
N LEU A 235 -23.39 -5.16 5.11
CA LEU A 235 -22.57 -4.98 3.93
C LEU A 235 -21.16 -5.49 4.22
N ILE A 236 -20.57 -6.24 3.28
CA ILE A 236 -19.17 -6.65 3.31
C ILE A 236 -18.56 -6.24 1.98
N GLY A 237 -17.37 -5.63 1.95
CA GLY A 237 -16.82 -5.18 0.68
C GLY A 237 -15.38 -4.73 0.71
N SER A 238 -14.91 -4.34 -0.48
CA SER A 238 -13.71 -3.55 -0.77
C SER A 238 -13.67 -3.28 -2.29
N HIS A 239 -12.60 -2.72 -2.81
CA HIS A 239 -12.49 -2.26 -4.21
C HIS A 239 -12.03 -3.33 -5.20
N MET A 240 -12.40 -3.15 -6.48
CA MET A 240 -11.97 -4.04 -7.58
C MET A 240 -10.92 -3.42 -8.51
N ASP A 241 -10.80 -2.09 -8.56
CA ASP A 241 -9.79 -1.37 -9.34
C ASP A 241 -8.41 -1.36 -8.65
N THR A 242 -7.38 -0.92 -9.37
CA THR A 242 -5.99 -0.92 -8.92
C THR A 242 -5.22 0.31 -9.42
N VAL A 243 -4.09 0.63 -8.77
CA VAL A 243 -2.99 1.41 -9.37
C VAL A 243 -2.45 0.79 -10.66
N ILE A 244 -1.59 1.56 -11.32
CA ILE A 244 -0.67 1.11 -12.36
C ILE A 244 0.49 0.37 -11.68
N ASP A 245 0.88 -0.78 -12.24
CA ASP A 245 1.92 -1.67 -11.69
C ASP A 245 1.54 -2.24 -10.30
N ALA A 246 0.27 -2.60 -10.14
CA ALA A 246 -0.30 -3.04 -8.86
C ALA A 246 0.07 -4.47 -8.47
N GLY A 247 -0.16 -4.79 -7.19
CA GLY A 247 -0.37 -6.15 -6.73
C GLY A 247 -1.81 -6.64 -6.96
N LYS A 248 -2.08 -7.88 -6.55
CA LYS A 248 -3.33 -8.62 -6.86
C LYS A 248 -4.22 -8.89 -5.64
N TYR A 249 -3.81 -8.44 -4.45
CA TYR A 249 -4.49 -8.63 -3.18
C TYR A 249 -5.13 -7.33 -2.68
N ASP A 250 -4.55 -6.15 -2.99
CA ASP A 250 -5.18 -4.83 -2.76
C ASP A 250 -6.62 -4.81 -3.30
N GLY A 251 -7.57 -4.46 -2.41
CA GLY A 251 -9.03 -4.54 -2.56
C GLY A 251 -9.62 -5.94 -2.78
N SER A 252 -9.10 -6.61 -3.81
CA SER A 252 -9.50 -7.91 -4.33
C SER A 252 -9.60 -9.00 -3.24
N LEU A 253 -8.70 -8.99 -2.25
CA LEU A 253 -8.72 -9.94 -1.13
C LEU A 253 -10.01 -9.85 -0.31
N GLY A 254 -10.57 -8.66 -0.13
CA GLY A 254 -11.79 -8.46 0.66
C GLY A 254 -13.02 -9.06 0.00
N ILE A 255 -13.19 -8.75 -1.29
CA ILE A 255 -14.27 -9.27 -2.13
C ILE A 255 -14.24 -10.80 -2.14
N ILE A 256 -13.07 -11.40 -2.43
CA ILE A 256 -12.95 -12.86 -2.53
C ILE A 256 -13.16 -13.55 -1.17
N SER A 257 -12.62 -13.00 -0.07
CA SER A 257 -12.81 -13.55 1.28
C SER A 257 -14.30 -13.62 1.66
N ALA A 258 -15.07 -12.58 1.35
CA ALA A 258 -16.50 -12.53 1.61
C ALA A 258 -17.30 -13.53 0.75
N ILE A 259 -17.00 -13.62 -0.55
CA ILE A 259 -17.64 -14.57 -1.47
C ILE A 259 -17.36 -16.02 -1.05
N SER A 260 -16.11 -16.36 -0.73
CA SER A 260 -15.72 -17.72 -0.32
C SER A 260 -16.37 -18.13 1.00
N ALA A 261 -16.48 -17.23 1.98
CA ALA A 261 -17.21 -17.50 3.23
C ALA A 261 -18.70 -17.79 3.00
N LEU A 262 -19.37 -17.01 2.15
CA LEU A 262 -20.77 -17.23 1.77
C LEU A 262 -20.94 -18.53 0.95
N LYS A 263 -19.97 -18.89 0.09
CA LYS A 263 -19.97 -20.17 -0.63
C LYS A 263 -19.91 -21.38 0.32
N VAL A 264 -19.12 -21.32 1.40
CA VAL A 264 -19.13 -22.37 2.44
C VAL A 264 -20.51 -22.46 3.12
N LEU A 265 -21.14 -21.32 3.44
CA LEU A 265 -22.52 -21.32 3.99
C LEU A 265 -23.55 -21.87 2.99
N LYS A 266 -23.41 -21.61 1.67
CA LYS A 266 -24.26 -22.21 0.63
C LYS A 266 -24.15 -23.73 0.62
N ILE A 267 -22.92 -24.26 0.55
CA ILE A 267 -22.66 -25.71 0.42
C ILE A 267 -23.13 -26.46 1.66
N ASN A 268 -22.94 -25.87 2.84
CA ASN A 268 -23.43 -26.43 4.11
C ASN A 268 -24.96 -26.26 4.31
N GLY A 269 -25.70 -25.71 3.34
CA GLY A 269 -27.15 -25.45 3.43
C GLY A 269 -27.56 -24.29 4.33
N LYS A 270 -26.59 -23.60 4.94
CA LYS A 270 -26.73 -22.62 6.03
C LYS A 270 -26.99 -21.18 5.59
N LEU A 271 -26.86 -20.86 4.31
CA LEU A 271 -27.04 -19.49 3.80
C LEU A 271 -28.41 -18.87 4.15
N GLY A 272 -29.44 -19.71 4.34
CA GLY A 272 -30.79 -19.26 4.76
C GLY A 272 -30.98 -19.05 6.27
N GLU A 273 -29.98 -19.39 7.10
CA GLU A 273 -30.02 -19.28 8.58
C GLU A 273 -29.50 -17.93 9.10
N LEU A 274 -28.99 -17.05 8.22
CA LEU A 274 -28.48 -15.72 8.59
C LEU A 274 -29.57 -14.85 9.24
N LYS A 275 -29.24 -14.12 10.32
CA LYS A 275 -30.16 -13.21 11.05
C LYS A 275 -30.62 -12.01 10.22
N ARG A 276 -29.95 -11.71 9.11
CA ARG A 276 -30.14 -10.51 8.28
C ARG A 276 -29.60 -10.72 6.87
N PRO A 277 -30.02 -9.92 5.87
CA PRO A 277 -29.39 -9.89 4.57
C PRO A 277 -27.90 -9.65 4.68
N VAL A 278 -27.13 -10.34 3.84
CA VAL A 278 -25.70 -10.12 3.67
C VAL A 278 -25.46 -9.79 2.21
N GLU A 279 -24.71 -8.72 1.99
CA GLU A 279 -24.44 -8.20 0.66
C GLU A 279 -22.94 -7.98 0.51
N VAL A 280 -22.34 -8.64 -0.47
CA VAL A 280 -20.96 -8.39 -0.89
C VAL A 280 -20.98 -7.29 -1.94
N ILE A 281 -20.23 -6.22 -1.70
CA ILE A 281 -20.05 -5.12 -2.66
C ILE A 281 -18.57 -5.08 -3.07
N ALA A 282 -18.34 -5.18 -4.37
CA ALA A 282 -17.07 -4.84 -4.98
C ALA A 282 -17.19 -3.41 -5.54
N PHE A 283 -16.48 -2.47 -4.92
CA PHE A 283 -16.54 -1.05 -5.24
C PHE A 283 -15.69 -0.66 -6.46
N SER A 284 -15.96 0.53 -7.01
CA SER A 284 -15.34 1.07 -8.21
C SER A 284 -14.69 2.47 -8.00
N ASP A 285 -13.43 2.64 -8.43
CA ASP A 285 -12.55 3.81 -8.22
C ASP A 285 -12.35 4.14 -6.72
N GLU A 286 -11.88 3.18 -5.93
CA GLU A 286 -11.29 3.49 -4.61
C GLU A 286 -9.98 4.26 -4.81
N GLU A 287 -9.09 3.70 -5.63
CA GLU A 287 -7.73 4.19 -5.84
C GLU A 287 -7.71 5.56 -6.55
N GLY A 288 -8.80 5.88 -7.25
CA GLY A 288 -9.01 7.17 -7.91
C GLY A 288 -8.02 7.45 -9.05
N VAL A 289 -7.30 6.44 -9.54
CA VAL A 289 -6.13 6.55 -10.43
C VAL A 289 -6.47 7.23 -11.76
N ARG A 290 -7.66 6.97 -12.30
CA ARG A 290 -8.11 7.50 -13.59
C ARG A 290 -8.49 8.97 -13.52
N PHE A 291 -9.27 9.32 -12.50
CA PHE A 291 -9.96 10.62 -12.40
C PHE A 291 -9.41 11.53 -11.30
N GLN A 292 -8.40 11.09 -10.53
CA GLN A 292 -7.91 11.77 -9.32
C GLN A 292 -9.03 12.03 -8.32
N SER A 293 -9.89 11.02 -8.15
CA SER A 293 -11.09 11.05 -7.34
C SER A 293 -11.26 9.69 -6.67
N THR A 294 -10.77 9.54 -5.44
CA THR A 294 -10.92 8.30 -4.69
C THR A 294 -12.39 8.07 -4.27
N PHE A 295 -12.71 6.82 -3.96
CA PHE A 295 -14.00 6.35 -3.43
C PHE A 295 -15.24 6.60 -4.31
N LEU A 296 -15.17 6.68 -5.64
CA LEU A 296 -16.34 7.05 -6.46
C LEU A 296 -17.57 6.16 -6.18
N GLY A 297 -17.37 4.85 -6.20
CA GLY A 297 -18.42 3.85 -5.99
C GLY A 297 -19.02 3.89 -4.57
N SER A 298 -18.19 3.89 -3.53
CA SER A 298 -18.65 3.90 -2.13
C SER A 298 -19.18 5.27 -1.68
N ALA A 299 -18.63 6.37 -2.19
CA ALA A 299 -19.14 7.72 -1.95
C ALA A 299 -20.53 7.95 -2.58
N ALA A 300 -20.85 7.26 -3.67
CA ALA A 300 -22.21 7.26 -4.24
C ALA A 300 -23.20 6.51 -3.34
N LEU A 301 -22.86 5.29 -2.88
CA LEU A 301 -23.76 4.52 -1.99
C LEU A 301 -23.97 5.20 -0.62
N ALA A 302 -22.92 5.85 -0.08
CA ALA A 302 -23.03 6.66 1.12
C ALA A 302 -23.75 8.01 0.89
N GLY A 303 -23.93 8.41 -0.38
CA GLY A 303 -24.56 9.66 -0.78
C GLY A 303 -23.79 10.89 -0.30
N ILE A 304 -22.47 10.86 -0.45
CA ILE A 304 -21.53 11.96 -0.20
C ILE A 304 -20.77 12.41 -1.47
N MET A 305 -20.87 11.65 -2.57
CA MET A 305 -20.36 12.04 -3.89
C MET A 305 -21.19 13.21 -4.46
N PRO A 306 -20.60 14.42 -4.68
CA PRO A 306 -21.31 15.51 -5.31
C PRO A 306 -21.38 15.31 -6.84
N VAL A 307 -22.47 15.77 -7.46
CA VAL A 307 -22.77 15.60 -8.90
C VAL A 307 -21.62 16.07 -9.80
N SER A 308 -20.89 17.13 -9.43
CA SER A 308 -19.73 17.64 -10.17
C SER A 308 -18.54 16.67 -10.24
N ARG A 309 -18.55 15.54 -9.53
CA ARG A 309 -17.59 14.44 -9.77
C ARG A 309 -17.84 13.73 -11.10
N LEU A 310 -19.06 13.74 -11.62
CA LEU A 310 -19.40 13.18 -12.93
C LEU A 310 -18.71 13.93 -14.09
N GLU A 311 -18.44 15.23 -13.90
CA GLU A 311 -17.79 16.12 -14.87
C GLU A 311 -16.24 16.03 -14.86
N VAL A 312 -15.64 15.25 -13.95
CA VAL A 312 -14.18 15.15 -13.82
C VAL A 312 -13.60 14.39 -15.00
N ALA A 313 -12.67 15.02 -15.73
CA ALA A 313 -12.01 14.45 -16.91
C ALA A 313 -10.83 13.52 -16.57
N ASP A 314 -10.68 12.43 -17.34
CA ASP A 314 -9.54 11.51 -17.28
C ASP A 314 -8.25 12.27 -17.63
N LYS A 315 -7.23 12.16 -16.77
CA LYS A 315 -5.95 12.86 -16.98
C LYS A 315 -4.91 12.06 -17.75
N ARG A 316 -5.22 10.84 -18.19
CA ARG A 316 -4.33 10.06 -19.06
C ARG A 316 -4.23 10.74 -20.43
N PHE A 317 -3.02 11.22 -20.71
CA PHE A 317 -2.66 11.92 -21.94
C PHE A 317 -2.63 10.93 -23.13
N TYR A 318 -3.81 10.49 -23.57
CA TYR A 318 -3.98 9.50 -24.63
C TYR A 318 -3.53 10.08 -25.98
N SER A 319 -2.24 9.95 -26.29
CA SER A 319 -1.63 10.33 -27.57
C SER A 319 -2.06 9.37 -28.69
N LYS A 320 -3.35 9.38 -29.00
CA LYS A 320 -3.97 8.53 -30.01
C LYS A 320 -3.72 9.11 -31.40
N THR A 321 -2.52 8.82 -31.92
CA THR A 321 -1.95 9.18 -33.24
C THR A 321 -1.07 10.44 -33.26
N LEU A 322 0.03 10.37 -34.01
CA LEU A 322 0.89 11.49 -34.41
C LEU A 322 0.20 12.43 -35.42
N VAL A 323 -0.91 13.06 -35.04
CA VAL A 323 -1.60 14.10 -35.83
C VAL A 323 -1.82 15.34 -34.96
N SER A 324 -0.87 16.26 -35.06
CA SER A 324 -0.98 17.70 -34.77
C SER A 324 -1.99 18.16 -33.69
N SER A 325 -1.48 18.37 -32.48
CA SER A 325 -1.72 19.59 -31.68
C SER A 325 -3.17 20.05 -31.46
N LEU A 326 -4.14 19.15 -31.36
CA LEU A 326 -5.36 19.39 -30.59
C LEU A 326 -5.13 18.85 -29.17
N PHE A 327 -5.45 19.66 -28.16
CA PHE A 327 -5.84 19.10 -26.88
C PHE A 327 -7.18 18.39 -27.11
N VAL A 328 -7.18 17.07 -27.00
CA VAL A 328 -8.42 16.31 -26.83
C VAL A 328 -8.67 16.31 -25.34
N ASP A 329 -9.75 16.96 -24.90
CA ASP A 329 -10.17 16.90 -23.50
C ASP A 329 -10.43 15.43 -23.13
N GLY A 330 -9.93 15.02 -21.96
CA GLY A 330 -10.15 13.67 -21.46
C GLY A 330 -11.63 13.39 -21.23
N ILE A 331 -12.08 12.17 -21.53
CA ILE A 331 -13.48 11.80 -21.30
C ILE A 331 -13.82 11.96 -19.82
N SER A 332 -15.06 12.35 -19.49
CA SER A 332 -15.49 12.51 -18.10
C SER A 332 -15.80 11.17 -17.42
N VAL A 333 -16.01 11.19 -16.09
CA VAL A 333 -16.58 10.05 -15.34
C VAL A 333 -17.93 9.63 -15.95
N GLN A 334 -18.78 10.59 -16.31
CA GLN A 334 -20.06 10.32 -16.99
C GLN A 334 -19.87 9.66 -18.35
N ASP A 335 -18.92 10.12 -19.16
CA ASP A 335 -18.63 9.52 -20.47
C ASP A 335 -18.08 8.09 -20.31
N ALA A 336 -17.19 7.84 -19.33
CA ALA A 336 -16.63 6.52 -19.08
C ALA A 336 -17.70 5.50 -18.63
N LEU A 337 -18.70 5.92 -17.85
CA LEU A 337 -19.86 5.09 -17.53
C LEU A 337 -20.73 4.84 -18.77
N LYS A 338 -20.97 5.89 -19.56
CA LYS A 338 -21.79 5.86 -20.77
C LYS A 338 -21.20 5.02 -21.91
N GLU A 339 -19.88 5.03 -22.10
CA GLU A 339 -19.15 4.12 -23.01
C GLU A 339 -19.43 2.65 -22.67
N ASN A 340 -19.64 2.35 -21.39
CA ASN A 340 -19.98 1.02 -20.87
C ASN A 340 -21.50 0.80 -20.70
N SER A 341 -22.32 1.61 -21.38
CA SER A 341 -23.80 1.55 -21.39
C SER A 341 -24.49 1.87 -20.05
N ILE A 342 -23.79 2.53 -19.12
CA ILE A 342 -24.35 3.02 -17.85
C ILE A 342 -24.70 4.51 -18.00
N ASP A 343 -25.98 4.83 -18.21
CA ASP A 343 -26.47 6.21 -18.40
C ASP A 343 -26.74 6.87 -17.03
N ILE A 344 -25.69 7.40 -16.40
CA ILE A 344 -25.79 8.09 -15.11
C ILE A 344 -26.28 9.54 -15.28
N THR A 345 -27.15 9.95 -14.35
CA THR A 345 -27.80 11.26 -14.25
C THR A 345 -27.75 11.72 -12.80
N GLU A 346 -28.03 13.00 -12.54
CA GLU A 346 -28.19 13.50 -11.17
C GLU A 346 -29.30 12.75 -10.40
N GLU A 347 -30.42 12.42 -11.06
CA GLU A 347 -31.53 11.70 -10.44
C GLU A 347 -31.16 10.28 -10.02
N ASN A 348 -30.57 9.47 -10.91
CA ASN A 348 -30.22 8.09 -10.57
C ASN A 348 -28.96 7.98 -9.69
N LEU A 349 -28.04 8.96 -9.73
CA LEU A 349 -26.97 9.10 -8.71
C LEU A 349 -27.57 9.31 -7.30
N MET A 350 -28.61 10.15 -7.16
CA MET A 350 -29.29 10.29 -5.87
C MET A 350 -30.03 9.02 -5.43
N GLN A 351 -30.49 8.19 -6.38
CA GLN A 351 -31.13 6.89 -6.10
C GLN A 351 -30.15 5.78 -5.70
N LEU A 352 -28.84 5.93 -5.96
CA LEU A 352 -27.82 5.00 -5.46
C LEU A 352 -27.62 5.08 -3.94
N LYS A 353 -28.01 6.18 -3.30
CA LYS A 353 -27.82 6.37 -1.87
C LYS A 353 -28.63 5.36 -1.07
N TYR A 354 -27.94 4.59 -0.22
CA TYR A 354 -28.58 3.67 0.71
C TYR A 354 -29.25 4.44 1.85
N ASP A 355 -30.43 3.98 2.29
CA ASP A 355 -31.06 4.45 3.52
C ASP A 355 -30.25 3.95 4.74
N PRO A 356 -29.70 4.82 5.61
CA PRO A 356 -29.00 4.40 6.81
C PRO A 356 -29.82 3.45 7.71
N ALA A 357 -31.15 3.57 7.73
CA ALA A 357 -32.00 2.66 8.51
C ALA A 357 -32.01 1.23 7.94
N SER A 358 -31.73 1.06 6.65
CA SER A 358 -31.64 -0.24 5.95
C SER A 358 -30.28 -0.94 6.11
N VAL A 359 -29.28 -0.29 6.71
CA VAL A 359 -27.91 -0.81 6.83
C VAL A 359 -27.51 -1.00 8.29
N TRP A 360 -27.26 -2.24 8.69
CA TRP A 360 -26.83 -2.58 10.05
C TRP A 360 -25.36 -2.21 10.31
N GLY A 361 -24.51 -2.32 9.31
CA GLY A 361 -23.07 -2.03 9.39
C GLY A 361 -22.32 -2.48 8.14
N TYR A 362 -21.10 -2.00 7.99
CA TYR A 362 -20.17 -2.36 6.92
C TYR A 362 -18.92 -3.03 7.50
N VAL A 363 -18.43 -4.07 6.84
CA VAL A 363 -17.19 -4.79 7.17
C VAL A 363 -16.28 -4.84 5.96
N GLU A 364 -15.01 -4.50 6.14
CA GLU A 364 -13.99 -4.58 5.10
C GLU A 364 -12.87 -5.54 5.51
N VAL A 365 -12.37 -6.32 4.56
CA VAL A 365 -11.20 -7.17 4.74
C VAL A 365 -10.15 -6.69 3.76
N HIS A 366 -8.96 -6.41 4.25
CA HIS A 366 -7.92 -5.79 3.43
C HIS A 366 -6.54 -6.34 3.77
N ILE A 367 -5.56 -6.16 2.91
CA ILE A 367 -4.16 -6.29 3.31
C ILE A 367 -3.76 -5.09 4.19
N GLU A 368 -2.81 -5.29 5.10
CA GLU A 368 -2.34 -4.22 6.00
C GLU A 368 -1.71 -3.04 5.25
N GLN A 369 -1.12 -3.29 4.07
CA GLN A 369 -0.27 -2.35 3.33
C GLN A 369 0.90 -1.83 4.19
N GLY A 370 1.32 -2.64 5.17
CA GLY A 370 2.29 -2.31 6.21
C GLY A 370 2.93 -3.58 6.80
N PRO A 371 4.07 -3.45 7.51
CA PRO A 371 4.87 -4.59 7.95
C PRO A 371 4.55 -5.07 9.38
N VAL A 372 3.55 -4.50 10.06
CA VAL A 372 3.38 -4.68 11.51
C VAL A 372 2.92 -6.10 11.86
N LEU A 373 1.95 -6.66 11.13
CA LEU A 373 1.48 -8.05 11.30
C LEU A 373 2.57 -9.06 10.96
N GLU A 374 3.40 -8.80 9.95
CA GLU A 374 4.59 -9.62 9.69
C GLU A 374 5.59 -9.54 10.84
N TRP A 375 5.86 -8.33 11.36
CA TRP A 375 6.79 -8.11 12.45
C TRP A 375 6.33 -8.71 13.79
N VAL A 376 5.04 -8.67 14.12
CA VAL A 376 4.48 -9.37 15.30
C VAL A 376 4.20 -10.87 15.06
N GLY A 377 4.34 -11.35 13.82
CA GLY A 377 4.13 -12.76 13.45
C GLY A 377 2.66 -13.19 13.27
N TYR A 378 1.70 -12.27 13.35
CA TYR A 378 0.27 -12.57 13.21
C TYR A 378 -0.18 -12.56 11.74
N PRO A 379 -1.09 -13.47 11.32
CA PRO A 379 -1.67 -13.45 9.99
C PRO A 379 -2.82 -12.43 9.84
N LEU A 380 -3.49 -12.08 10.95
CA LEU A 380 -4.66 -11.21 10.99
C LEU A 380 -4.53 -10.15 12.10
N GLY A 381 -5.11 -8.97 11.87
CA GLY A 381 -5.30 -7.92 12.87
C GLY A 381 -6.63 -7.20 12.69
N VAL A 382 -7.16 -6.58 13.74
CA VAL A 382 -8.39 -5.77 13.67
C VAL A 382 -8.04 -4.29 13.56
N VAL A 383 -8.73 -3.56 12.69
CA VAL A 383 -8.51 -2.12 12.55
C VAL A 383 -9.24 -1.36 13.65
N LYS A 384 -8.52 -0.47 14.34
CA LYS A 384 -9.01 0.52 15.33
C LYS A 384 -9.69 1.70 14.65
N GLY A 385 -9.18 2.07 13.48
CA GLY A 385 -9.66 3.15 12.64
C GLY A 385 -8.67 3.50 11.54
N ILE A 386 -9.11 4.32 10.61
CA ILE A 386 -8.33 4.87 9.50
C ILE A 386 -7.81 6.25 9.90
N ALA A 387 -6.54 6.50 9.61
CA ALA A 387 -5.87 7.75 9.93
C ALA A 387 -6.51 8.96 9.21
N GLY A 388 -6.78 10.03 9.95
CA GLY A 388 -7.04 11.34 9.38
C GLY A 388 -5.77 11.90 8.74
N GLN A 389 -5.89 12.61 7.62
CA GLN A 389 -4.78 13.04 6.79
C GLN A 389 -4.82 14.55 6.53
N THR A 390 -3.68 15.22 6.68
CA THR A 390 -3.45 16.54 6.07
C THR A 390 -2.32 16.46 5.06
N ARG A 391 -2.51 17.02 3.86
CA ARG A 391 -1.42 17.28 2.92
C ARG A 391 -1.15 18.79 2.82
N LEU A 392 0.11 19.17 2.99
CA LEU A 392 0.60 20.54 2.83
C LEU A 392 1.52 20.63 1.61
N LYS A 393 1.54 21.81 0.99
CA LYS A 393 2.60 22.24 0.07
C LYS A 393 3.34 23.40 0.73
N VAL A 394 4.62 23.20 1.03
CA VAL A 394 5.49 24.21 1.63
C VAL A 394 6.34 24.83 0.53
N THR A 395 6.38 26.15 0.47
CA THR A 395 7.24 26.90 -0.45
C THR A 395 8.14 27.85 0.32
N VAL A 396 9.45 27.64 0.18
CA VAL A 396 10.53 28.43 0.78
C VAL A 396 11.18 29.25 -0.33
N LYS A 397 11.21 30.58 -0.17
CA LYS A 397 11.83 31.52 -1.10
C LYS A 397 12.99 32.24 -0.44
N GLY A 398 14.04 32.47 -1.22
CA GLY A 398 15.25 33.19 -0.81
C GLY A 398 15.81 33.99 -1.98
N SER A 399 17.11 34.29 -1.93
CA SER A 399 17.79 35.08 -2.95
C SER A 399 18.69 34.20 -3.83
N GLN A 400 18.36 34.12 -5.12
CA GLN A 400 19.18 33.39 -6.10
C GLN A 400 20.55 34.06 -6.26
N GLY A 401 21.61 33.26 -6.38
CA GLY A 401 22.97 33.81 -6.54
C GLY A 401 24.01 32.78 -6.98
N HIS A 402 25.14 33.24 -7.51
CA HIS A 402 26.21 32.36 -7.98
C HIS A 402 26.97 31.71 -6.81
N ALA A 403 26.96 30.37 -6.77
CA ALA A 403 27.38 29.59 -5.59
C ALA A 403 28.86 29.73 -5.24
N GLY A 404 29.71 30.16 -6.17
CA GLY A 404 31.14 30.40 -5.94
C GLY A 404 31.50 31.82 -5.48
N THR A 405 30.60 32.80 -5.59
CA THR A 405 30.93 34.23 -5.35
C THR A 405 30.06 34.95 -4.32
N VAL A 406 28.87 34.43 -3.98
CA VAL A 406 28.08 34.96 -2.85
C VAL A 406 28.65 34.43 -1.52
N PRO A 407 29.16 35.29 -0.62
CA PRO A 407 29.71 34.86 0.67
C PRO A 407 28.63 34.20 1.55
N MET A 408 29.01 33.19 2.35
CA MET A 408 28.06 32.42 3.16
C MET A 408 27.20 33.28 4.11
N SER A 409 27.79 34.34 4.68
CA SER A 409 27.11 35.28 5.59
C SER A 409 26.06 36.19 4.93
N LEU A 410 25.96 36.17 3.59
CA LEU A 410 25.00 36.96 2.82
C LEU A 410 23.95 36.08 2.10
N ARG A 411 23.90 34.78 2.39
CA ARG A 411 22.99 33.84 1.70
C ARG A 411 21.64 33.76 2.39
N GLN A 412 20.59 34.09 1.64
CA GLN A 412 19.22 33.65 1.90
C GLN A 412 18.97 32.39 1.08
N ASP A 413 19.52 31.25 1.52
CA ASP A 413 19.51 29.98 0.79
C ASP A 413 18.28 29.12 1.17
N PRO A 414 17.29 28.95 0.27
CA PRO A 414 16.05 28.25 0.57
C PRO A 414 16.19 26.73 0.56
N MET A 415 17.28 26.18 -0.01
CA MET A 415 17.54 24.73 -0.02
C MET A 415 18.02 24.26 1.34
N THR A 416 19.00 24.96 1.91
CA THR A 416 19.44 24.72 3.29
C THR A 416 18.37 25.05 4.32
N GLY A 417 17.48 26.01 4.03
CA GLY A 417 16.25 26.23 4.80
C GLY A 417 15.30 25.04 4.74
N ALA A 418 14.89 24.62 3.53
CA ALA A 418 14.00 23.47 3.36
C ALA A 418 14.54 22.20 4.01
N ALA A 419 15.85 21.91 3.91
CA ALA A 419 16.47 20.77 4.58
C ALA A 419 16.29 20.81 6.11
N GLU A 420 16.44 21.97 6.74
CA GLU A 420 16.19 22.15 8.19
C GLU A 420 14.71 21.93 8.55
N LEU A 421 13.78 22.40 7.70
CA LEU A 421 12.33 22.19 7.88
C LEU A 421 11.93 20.71 7.74
N ILE A 422 12.58 19.96 6.84
CA ILE A 422 12.33 18.53 6.62
C ILE A 422 12.85 17.70 7.80
N VAL A 423 14.04 18.03 8.34
CA VAL A 423 14.56 17.40 9.56
C VAL A 423 13.72 17.76 10.79
N LEU A 424 13.18 18.98 10.87
CA LEU A 424 12.20 19.34 11.91
C LEU A 424 10.97 18.44 11.83
N LEU A 425 10.35 18.27 10.66
CA LEU A 425 9.17 17.40 10.48
C LEU A 425 9.47 15.97 10.97
N GLU A 426 10.58 15.38 10.54
CA GLU A 426 10.94 14.01 10.94
C GLU A 426 11.12 13.90 12.46
N SER A 427 11.75 14.89 13.08
CA SER A 427 11.97 14.94 14.53
C SER A 427 10.66 15.11 15.32
N VAL A 428 9.78 15.99 14.84
CA VAL A 428 8.43 16.23 15.37
C VAL A 428 7.60 14.95 15.36
N CYS A 429 7.64 14.18 14.27
CA CYS A 429 6.79 13.01 14.14
C CYS A 429 7.37 11.74 14.78
N LYS A 430 8.69 11.65 14.95
CA LYS A 430 9.33 10.61 15.79
C LYS A 430 9.10 10.83 17.28
N ASN A 431 9.06 12.08 17.75
CA ASN A 431 9.00 12.41 19.18
C ASN A 431 7.94 13.50 19.48
N PRO A 432 6.65 13.35 19.11
CA PRO A 432 5.66 14.43 19.20
C PRO A 432 5.51 15.01 20.62
N LYS A 433 5.80 14.22 21.66
CA LYS A 433 5.80 14.63 23.06
C LYS A 433 6.75 15.81 23.36
N ASP A 434 7.84 15.94 22.61
CA ASP A 434 8.85 16.99 22.80
C ASP A 434 8.49 18.32 22.10
N TYR A 435 7.44 18.32 21.26
CA TYR A 435 7.09 19.44 20.37
C TYR A 435 5.71 20.04 20.63
N LEU A 436 4.81 19.31 21.29
CA LEU A 436 3.44 19.76 21.58
C LEU A 436 3.37 20.79 22.70
N SER A 437 2.68 21.89 22.43
CA SER A 437 2.28 22.89 23.43
C SER A 437 0.90 22.49 23.99
N CYS A 438 0.84 21.84 25.15
CA CYS A 438 -0.42 21.33 25.73
C CYS A 438 -1.26 22.44 26.41
N ASP A 439 -1.54 23.51 25.67
CA ASP A 439 -2.19 24.74 26.11
C ASP A 439 -3.73 24.57 26.16
N GLY A 440 -4.17 23.53 26.87
CA GLY A 440 -5.59 23.22 27.13
C GLY A 440 -6.37 22.57 25.98
N GLN A 441 -5.77 22.39 24.80
CA GLN A 441 -6.43 21.76 23.64
C GLN A 441 -6.12 20.26 23.47
N CYS A 442 -5.13 19.73 24.19
CA CYS A 442 -4.74 18.32 24.14
C CYS A 442 -4.57 17.77 25.56
N ASN A 443 -4.82 16.47 25.74
CA ASN A 443 -4.65 15.75 27.00
C ASN A 443 -3.56 14.66 26.90
N GLU A 444 -3.32 13.93 27.97
CA GLU A 444 -2.31 12.86 27.99
C GLU A 444 -2.61 11.74 26.97
N ASP A 445 -3.89 11.38 26.79
CA ASP A 445 -4.35 10.42 25.77
C ASP A 445 -4.00 10.86 24.34
N THR A 446 -4.11 12.17 24.04
CA THR A 446 -3.71 12.77 22.75
C THR A 446 -2.21 12.55 22.48
N ILE A 447 -1.39 12.79 23.50
CA ILE A 447 0.07 12.68 23.43
C ILE A 447 0.50 11.21 23.26
N GLU A 448 -0.18 10.27 23.92
CA GLU A 448 0.03 8.84 23.72
C GLU A 448 -0.47 8.35 22.35
N SER A 449 -1.65 8.79 21.93
CA SER A 449 -2.22 8.45 20.62
C SER A 449 -1.28 8.87 19.48
N LEU A 450 -0.78 10.11 19.51
CA LEU A 450 0.19 10.60 18.54
C LEU A 450 1.50 9.81 18.57
N ALA A 451 2.07 9.55 19.75
CA ALA A 451 3.33 8.80 19.86
C ALA A 451 3.24 7.36 19.31
N ASN A 452 2.04 6.79 19.23
CA ASN A 452 1.79 5.45 18.71
C ASN A 452 1.22 5.41 17.27
N SER A 453 0.90 6.56 16.66
CA SER A 453 0.17 6.58 15.36
C SER A 453 0.49 7.73 14.41
N LEU A 454 1.30 8.72 14.82
CA LEU A 454 1.69 9.84 13.96
C LEU A 454 2.75 9.40 12.94
N VAL A 455 2.43 9.52 11.65
CA VAL A 455 3.37 9.31 10.55
C VAL A 455 3.43 10.54 9.64
N CYS A 456 4.62 10.86 9.15
CA CYS A 456 4.90 12.07 8.37
C CYS A 456 5.92 11.81 7.26
N THR A 457 5.61 12.25 6.04
CA THR A 457 6.42 12.00 4.85
C THR A 457 6.58 13.25 4.00
N VAL A 458 7.78 13.47 3.46
CA VAL A 458 8.05 14.44 2.39
C VAL A 458 8.24 13.64 1.10
N GLY A 459 7.17 13.52 0.30
CA GLY A 459 7.16 12.67 -0.90
C GLY A 459 7.70 13.35 -2.16
N GLU A 460 7.69 14.68 -2.19
CA GLU A 460 8.16 15.49 -3.33
C GLU A 460 9.01 16.66 -2.82
N ILE A 461 10.13 16.93 -3.48
CA ILE A 461 10.90 18.17 -3.36
C ILE A 461 11.33 18.64 -4.76
N SER A 462 11.07 19.91 -5.07
CA SER A 462 11.44 20.59 -6.30
C SER A 462 12.13 21.91 -6.00
N THR A 463 13.07 22.34 -6.85
CA THR A 463 13.81 23.59 -6.68
C THR A 463 13.83 24.42 -7.95
N TRP A 464 14.04 25.72 -7.82
CA TRP A 464 14.19 26.64 -8.95
C TRP A 464 15.40 27.57 -8.72
N PRO A 465 16.35 27.68 -9.67
CA PRO A 465 16.30 27.19 -11.04
C PRO A 465 16.81 25.74 -11.22
N SER A 466 17.13 25.02 -10.14
CA SER A 466 17.70 23.66 -10.15
C SER A 466 19.02 23.53 -10.94
N ALA A 467 20.05 24.27 -10.52
CA ALA A 467 21.40 24.21 -11.09
C ALA A 467 22.47 24.14 -9.99
N SER A 468 23.47 23.26 -10.16
CA SER A 468 24.45 22.91 -9.12
C SER A 468 25.40 24.04 -8.71
N ASN A 469 25.59 25.05 -9.56
CA ASN A 469 26.41 26.23 -9.30
C ASN A 469 25.58 27.49 -8.94
N VAL A 470 24.29 27.33 -8.63
CA VAL A 470 23.37 28.43 -8.30
C VAL A 470 22.68 28.15 -6.97
N ILE A 471 22.78 29.10 -6.04
CA ILE A 471 21.93 29.15 -4.84
C ILE A 471 20.47 29.27 -5.32
N PRO A 472 19.56 28.34 -5.00
CA PRO A 472 18.19 28.41 -5.52
C PRO A 472 17.45 29.67 -5.07
N GLY A 473 16.55 30.17 -5.93
CA GLY A 473 15.62 31.24 -5.54
C GLY A 473 14.39 30.72 -4.81
N GLN A 474 14.01 29.47 -5.06
CA GLN A 474 12.88 28.80 -4.41
C GLN A 474 13.14 27.30 -4.25
N VAL A 475 12.62 26.75 -3.15
CA VAL A 475 12.40 25.31 -2.96
C VAL A 475 10.93 25.10 -2.57
N THR A 476 10.32 24.06 -3.11
CA THR A 476 8.94 23.66 -2.81
C THR A 476 8.95 22.17 -2.46
N PHE A 477 8.26 21.78 -1.40
CA PHE A 477 8.15 20.38 -0.99
C PHE A 477 6.76 20.07 -0.44
N THR A 478 6.38 18.79 -0.45
CA THR A 478 5.12 18.30 0.12
C THR A 478 5.30 17.80 1.54
N VAL A 479 4.22 17.82 2.33
CA VAL A 479 4.13 17.13 3.61
C VAL A 479 2.84 16.33 3.60
N ASP A 480 2.91 15.02 3.81
CA ASP A 480 1.78 14.13 4.06
C ASP A 480 1.86 13.71 5.54
N LEU A 481 0.88 14.08 6.36
CA LEU A 481 0.85 13.83 7.80
C LEU A 481 -0.45 13.11 8.17
N ARG A 482 -0.33 11.96 8.85
CA ARG A 482 -1.47 11.09 9.21
C ARG A 482 -1.40 10.64 10.67
N THR A 483 -2.57 10.49 11.30
CA THR A 483 -2.76 9.94 12.67
C THR A 483 -4.25 9.62 12.88
N ILE A 484 -4.57 8.71 13.81
CA ILE A 484 -5.96 8.38 14.16
C ILE A 484 -6.63 9.43 15.07
N ASP A 485 -5.86 10.32 15.69
CA ASP A 485 -6.40 11.41 16.51
C ASP A 485 -6.32 12.77 15.79
N ASP A 486 -7.48 13.28 15.40
CA ASP A 486 -7.62 14.58 14.74
C ASP A 486 -7.32 15.77 15.65
N VAL A 487 -7.50 15.66 16.97
CA VAL A 487 -7.18 16.74 17.91
C VAL A 487 -5.67 16.92 17.94
N GLY A 488 -4.94 15.82 18.19
CA GLY A 488 -3.49 15.76 18.05
C GLY A 488 -2.99 16.15 16.66
N ARG A 489 -3.66 15.72 15.58
CA ARG A 489 -3.34 16.10 14.19
C ARG A 489 -3.36 17.62 14.01
N LYS A 490 -4.44 18.26 14.45
CA LYS A 490 -4.67 19.70 14.28
C LYS A 490 -3.74 20.53 15.19
N ALA A 491 -3.39 20.02 16.37
CA ALA A 491 -2.39 20.61 17.27
C ALA A 491 -0.95 20.49 16.73
N ILE A 492 -0.49 19.29 16.36
CA ILE A 492 0.89 19.08 15.88
C ILE A 492 1.15 19.85 14.58
N LEU A 493 0.15 20.00 13.71
CA LEU A 493 0.22 20.85 12.52
C LEU A 493 0.37 22.35 12.85
N HIS A 494 -0.22 22.83 13.95
CA HIS A 494 -0.08 24.21 14.42
C HIS A 494 1.34 24.46 14.95
N ASP A 495 1.81 23.63 15.89
CA ASP A 495 3.16 23.73 16.46
C ASP A 495 4.25 23.58 15.40
N LEU A 496 4.09 22.62 14.47
CA LEU A 496 4.97 22.45 13.31
C LEU A 496 5.00 23.73 12.46
N SER A 497 3.84 24.25 12.04
CA SER A 497 3.77 25.45 11.19
C SER A 497 4.45 26.65 11.86
N THR A 498 4.18 26.87 13.15
CA THR A 498 4.79 27.94 13.94
C THR A 498 6.32 27.79 14.00
N ARG A 499 6.83 26.58 14.27
CA ARG A 499 8.28 26.29 14.30
C ARG A 499 8.92 26.44 12.91
N MET A 500 8.23 26.07 11.84
CA MET A 500 8.70 26.27 10.46
C MET A 500 8.86 27.76 10.13
N TYR A 501 7.85 28.59 10.42
CA TYR A 501 7.95 30.04 10.22
C TYR A 501 9.10 30.67 11.04
N GLN A 502 9.32 30.23 12.28
CA GLN A 502 10.45 30.68 13.10
C GLN A 502 11.81 30.32 12.51
N ILE A 503 11.97 29.15 11.90
CA ILE A 503 13.21 28.77 11.19
C ILE A 503 13.40 29.64 9.96
N CYS A 504 12.35 29.87 9.17
CA CYS A 504 12.42 30.73 7.99
C CYS A 504 12.84 32.17 8.33
N ASP A 505 12.24 32.76 9.36
CA ASP A 505 12.57 34.11 9.85
C ASP A 505 14.03 34.22 10.32
N LYS A 506 14.50 33.28 11.16
CA LYS A 506 15.91 33.19 11.59
C LYS A 506 16.91 33.08 10.42
N ARG A 507 16.49 32.51 9.29
CA ARG A 507 17.28 32.37 8.06
C ARG A 507 17.05 33.50 7.04
N SER A 508 16.21 34.49 7.35
CA SER A 508 15.76 35.54 6.43
C SER A 508 15.17 34.99 5.12
N LEU A 509 14.36 33.93 5.22
CA LEU A 509 13.64 33.27 4.13
C LEU A 509 12.15 33.56 4.21
N LEU A 510 11.50 33.69 3.05
CA LEU A 510 10.05 33.83 2.94
C LEU A 510 9.41 32.46 2.78
N CYS A 511 8.59 32.05 3.75
CA CYS A 511 7.90 30.76 3.72
C CYS A 511 6.38 30.91 3.58
N SER A 512 5.78 29.95 2.89
CA SER A 512 4.34 29.83 2.74
C SER A 512 3.94 28.36 2.85
N ILE A 513 2.91 28.06 3.65
CA ILE A 513 2.38 26.72 3.88
C ILE A 513 0.94 26.68 3.38
N GLU A 514 0.71 26.01 2.25
CA GLU A 514 -0.60 25.85 1.65
C GLU A 514 -1.19 24.49 2.05
N ARG A 515 -2.36 24.44 2.72
CA ARG A 515 -3.10 23.17 2.89
C ARG A 515 -3.72 22.76 1.55
N LYS A 516 -3.51 21.51 1.14
CA LYS A 516 -3.94 20.96 -0.16
C LYS A 516 -4.95 19.82 -0.05
N HIS A 517 -4.90 19.07 1.05
CA HIS A 517 -5.93 18.10 1.41
C HIS A 517 -6.07 18.10 2.94
N ASP A 518 -7.28 17.81 3.41
CA ASP A 518 -7.59 17.64 4.82
C ASP A 518 -8.79 16.69 4.94
N ALA A 519 -8.62 15.56 5.61
CA ALA A 519 -9.66 14.58 5.90
C ALA A 519 -9.56 14.13 7.36
N ASP A 520 -10.70 14.02 8.03
CA ASP A 520 -10.79 13.59 9.42
C ASP A 520 -10.73 12.05 9.55
N ALA A 521 -10.34 11.57 10.72
CA ALA A 521 -10.10 10.16 11.00
C ALA A 521 -11.42 9.37 11.14
N VAL A 522 -11.40 8.10 10.76
CA VAL A 522 -12.58 7.22 10.82
C VAL A 522 -12.36 6.11 11.84
N ILE A 523 -13.02 6.22 12.99
CA ILE A 523 -12.89 5.25 14.09
C ILE A 523 -13.77 4.02 13.81
N SER A 524 -13.17 2.84 13.86
CA SER A 524 -13.89 1.57 13.71
C SER A 524 -14.80 1.33 14.92
N ASN A 525 -16.02 0.84 14.67
CA ASN A 525 -17.02 0.67 15.70
C ASN A 525 -16.57 -0.38 16.74
N PRO A 526 -16.52 -0.07 18.04
CA PRO A 526 -15.95 -0.98 19.05
C PRO A 526 -16.64 -2.35 19.12
N ASN A 527 -17.94 -2.43 18.84
CA ASN A 527 -18.69 -3.69 18.86
C ASN A 527 -18.37 -4.54 17.62
N LEU A 528 -18.36 -3.95 16.41
CA LEU A 528 -17.89 -4.64 15.21
C LEU A 528 -16.44 -5.12 15.35
N SER A 529 -15.56 -4.26 15.88
CA SER A 529 -14.16 -4.59 16.11
C SER A 529 -13.99 -5.74 17.10
N LEU A 530 -14.76 -5.78 18.20
CA LEU A 530 -14.78 -6.89 19.15
C LEU A 530 -15.29 -8.21 18.52
N GLN A 531 -16.31 -8.13 17.67
CA GLN A 531 -16.86 -9.28 16.95
C GLN A 531 -15.87 -9.84 15.92
N LEU A 532 -15.24 -8.97 15.13
CA LEU A 532 -14.17 -9.34 14.17
C LEU A 532 -12.97 -9.93 14.91
N LYS A 533 -12.58 -9.37 16.05
CA LYS A 533 -11.51 -9.89 16.90
C LYS A 533 -11.79 -11.30 17.40
N SER A 534 -13.00 -11.53 17.91
CA SER A 534 -13.45 -12.84 18.36
C SER A 534 -13.48 -13.86 17.21
N ALA A 535 -13.97 -13.46 16.04
CA ALA A 535 -14.02 -14.32 14.85
C ALA A 535 -12.61 -14.68 14.33
N ALA A 536 -11.69 -13.71 14.29
CA ALA A 536 -10.29 -13.95 13.96
C ALA A 536 -9.63 -14.91 14.96
N GLN A 537 -9.81 -14.70 16.28
CA GLN A 537 -9.29 -15.62 17.31
C GLN A 537 -9.80 -17.06 17.14
N ILE A 538 -11.07 -17.24 16.77
CA ILE A 538 -11.63 -18.57 16.49
C ILE A 538 -11.03 -19.16 15.20
N ALA A 539 -10.88 -18.37 14.14
CA ALA A 539 -10.27 -18.81 12.88
C ALA A 539 -8.81 -19.28 13.08
N LEU A 540 -7.98 -18.47 13.75
CA LEU A 540 -6.58 -18.82 14.00
C LEU A 540 -6.45 -20.07 14.86
N LYS A 541 -7.27 -20.19 15.92
CA LYS A 541 -7.33 -21.40 16.74
C LYS A 541 -7.75 -22.65 15.94
N LYS A 542 -8.66 -22.54 14.97
CA LYS A 542 -9.06 -23.66 14.10
C LYS A 542 -7.93 -24.08 13.15
N MET A 543 -7.08 -23.15 12.72
CA MET A 543 -5.98 -23.43 11.79
C MET A 543 -4.73 -23.99 12.48
N THR A 544 -4.33 -23.42 13.61
CA THR A 544 -3.10 -23.83 14.32
C THR A 544 -3.32 -24.89 15.40
N GLY A 545 -4.56 -25.03 15.90
CA GLY A 545 -4.89 -25.83 17.08
C GLY A 545 -4.49 -25.16 18.42
N GLU A 546 -3.75 -24.06 18.38
CA GLU A 546 -3.20 -23.38 19.56
C GLU A 546 -4.03 -22.15 19.95
N ILE A 547 -3.87 -21.72 21.21
CA ILE A 547 -4.38 -20.42 21.66
C ILE A 547 -3.22 -19.43 21.50
N GLN A 548 -3.25 -18.67 20.41
CA GLN A 548 -2.40 -17.49 20.25
C GLN A 548 -2.83 -16.38 21.22
N ASP A 549 -1.96 -15.40 21.45
CA ASP A 549 -2.29 -14.23 22.27
C ASP A 549 -3.37 -13.34 21.61
N GLU A 550 -3.66 -12.22 22.25
CA GLU A 550 -4.70 -11.31 21.81
C GLU A 550 -4.42 -10.72 20.41
N VAL A 551 -5.30 -11.00 19.44
CA VAL A 551 -5.18 -10.55 18.04
C VAL A 551 -4.86 -9.04 17.97
N PRO A 552 -3.83 -8.62 17.21
CA PRO A 552 -3.40 -7.23 17.12
C PRO A 552 -4.53 -6.26 16.77
N VAL A 553 -4.45 -5.05 17.31
CA VAL A 553 -5.37 -3.94 17.00
C VAL A 553 -4.54 -2.78 16.45
N LEU A 554 -4.72 -2.48 15.17
CA LEU A 554 -3.84 -1.58 14.38
C LEU A 554 -4.61 -0.38 13.83
N MET A 555 -3.89 0.68 13.46
CA MET A 555 -4.45 1.78 12.67
C MET A 555 -4.21 1.48 11.17
N SER A 556 -5.18 1.78 10.29
CA SER A 556 -4.88 1.88 8.87
C SER A 556 -4.18 3.21 8.57
N GLY A 557 -3.00 3.15 7.96
CA GLY A 557 -2.31 4.32 7.41
C GLY A 557 -2.87 4.81 6.07
N ALA A 558 -3.67 3.99 5.39
CA ALA A 558 -4.23 4.25 4.06
C ALA A 558 -5.74 4.50 4.08
N GLY A 559 -6.25 5.11 3.01
CA GLY A 559 -7.68 5.17 2.73
C GLY A 559 -8.22 3.81 2.32
N HIS A 560 -9.54 3.63 2.48
CA HIS A 560 -10.31 2.44 2.10
C HIS A 560 -11.78 2.87 1.89
N ASP A 561 -12.60 2.05 1.24
CA ASP A 561 -14.05 2.31 1.08
C ASP A 561 -14.77 2.51 2.43
N ALA A 562 -14.29 1.88 3.50
CA ALA A 562 -14.70 2.12 4.88
C ALA A 562 -14.68 3.61 5.29
N MET A 563 -13.85 4.47 4.67
CA MET A 563 -13.91 5.92 4.89
C MET A 563 -15.24 6.49 4.41
N ALA A 564 -15.60 6.25 3.14
CA ALA A 564 -16.86 6.74 2.58
C ALA A 564 -18.08 6.09 3.27
N MET A 565 -18.03 4.78 3.51
CA MET A 565 -19.11 4.02 4.15
C MET A 565 -19.36 4.43 5.61
N SER A 566 -18.41 5.09 6.27
CA SER A 566 -18.61 5.65 7.63
C SER A 566 -19.64 6.79 7.69
N HIS A 567 -19.90 7.47 6.56
CA HIS A 567 -20.97 8.46 6.45
C HIS A 567 -22.37 7.83 6.33
N LEU A 568 -22.45 6.53 6.04
CA LEU A 568 -23.69 5.77 5.91
C LEU A 568 -24.02 4.95 7.17
N THR A 569 -23.02 4.29 7.75
CA THR A 569 -23.23 3.30 8.80
C THR A 569 -21.99 3.09 9.67
N LYS A 570 -22.09 2.24 10.71
CA LYS A 570 -20.95 1.82 11.51
C LYS A 570 -20.03 0.88 10.71
N VAL A 571 -18.73 1.19 10.68
CA VAL A 571 -17.71 0.40 9.97
C VAL A 571 -16.84 -0.41 10.93
N GLY A 572 -16.24 -1.50 10.45
CA GLY A 572 -15.16 -2.23 11.10
C GLY A 572 -14.32 -2.94 10.04
N MET A 573 -13.03 -3.17 10.30
CA MET A 573 -12.17 -3.83 9.30
C MET A 573 -11.26 -4.89 9.92
N LEU A 574 -10.86 -5.86 9.09
CA LEU A 574 -9.91 -6.90 9.40
C LEU A 574 -8.73 -6.80 8.40
N PHE A 575 -7.54 -6.56 8.93
CA PHE A 575 -6.30 -6.61 8.16
C PHE A 575 -5.73 -8.03 8.08
N VAL A 576 -5.13 -8.32 6.93
CA VAL A 576 -4.40 -9.54 6.61
C VAL A 576 -2.93 -9.17 6.38
N ARG A 577 -2.02 -10.00 6.89
CA ARG A 577 -0.57 -9.82 6.76
C ARG A 577 -0.15 -9.79 5.29
N CYS A 578 0.75 -8.86 4.95
CA CYS A 578 1.40 -8.78 3.64
C CYS A 578 2.93 -8.73 3.79
N ARG A 579 3.64 -9.38 2.87
CA ARG A 579 5.09 -9.61 2.97
C ARG A 579 5.88 -8.30 2.89
N GLY A 580 6.69 -8.01 3.91
CA GLY A 580 7.49 -6.79 4.01
C GLY A 580 6.68 -5.49 4.07
N GLY A 581 5.35 -5.55 4.23
CA GLY A 581 4.47 -4.40 4.08
C GLY A 581 4.37 -3.82 2.66
N ILE A 582 4.70 -4.61 1.63
CA ILE A 582 4.69 -4.14 0.24
C ILE A 582 3.27 -4.21 -0.34
N SER A 583 2.78 -3.07 -0.84
CA SER A 583 1.52 -2.87 -1.57
C SER A 583 1.73 -1.89 -2.74
N HIS A 584 0.71 -1.66 -3.57
CA HIS A 584 0.80 -0.81 -4.78
C HIS A 584 2.02 -1.17 -5.67
N SER A 585 2.35 -2.47 -5.77
CA SER A 585 3.55 -2.97 -6.44
C SER A 585 3.41 -4.46 -6.81
N PRO A 586 4.00 -4.98 -7.90
CA PRO A 586 3.88 -6.39 -8.26
C PRO A 586 4.62 -7.35 -7.30
N ALA A 587 5.39 -6.80 -6.35
CA ALA A 587 6.06 -7.54 -5.28
C ALA A 587 5.18 -7.77 -4.03
N GLU A 588 3.98 -7.18 -3.99
CA GLU A 588 2.93 -7.43 -3.00
C GLU A 588 2.59 -8.92 -2.90
N HIS A 589 2.45 -9.43 -1.68
CA HIS A 589 2.27 -10.87 -1.47
C HIS A 589 1.61 -11.18 -0.13
N VAL A 590 0.51 -11.92 -0.17
CA VAL A 590 -0.12 -12.56 0.99
C VAL A 590 0.12 -14.06 0.87
N LEU A 591 0.40 -14.74 2.00
CA LEU A 591 0.50 -16.21 2.02
C LEU A 591 -0.89 -16.82 1.77
N ASP A 592 -0.96 -17.91 1.01
CA ASP A 592 -2.22 -18.65 0.80
C ASP A 592 -2.96 -18.95 2.13
N ASP A 593 -2.21 -19.33 3.16
CA ASP A 593 -2.75 -19.65 4.49
C ASP A 593 -3.33 -18.40 5.17
N ASP A 594 -2.74 -17.22 4.95
CA ASP A 594 -3.26 -15.94 5.47
C ASP A 594 -4.56 -15.53 4.72
N VAL A 595 -4.69 -15.86 3.43
CA VAL A 595 -5.97 -15.75 2.68
C VAL A 595 -7.02 -16.70 3.26
N GLY A 596 -6.64 -17.95 3.55
CA GLY A 596 -7.50 -18.92 4.22
C GLY A 596 -7.97 -18.46 5.60
N ALA A 597 -7.07 -17.83 6.38
CA ALA A 597 -7.39 -17.23 7.67
C ALA A 597 -8.41 -16.10 7.55
N ALA A 598 -8.28 -15.24 6.54
CA ALA A 598 -9.21 -14.13 6.29
C ALA A 598 -10.62 -14.64 5.93
N GLY A 599 -10.71 -15.60 5.00
CA GLY A 599 -11.98 -16.25 4.63
C GLY A 599 -12.64 -16.97 5.82
N LEU A 600 -11.85 -17.65 6.66
CA LEU A 600 -12.35 -18.32 7.86
C LEU A 600 -12.79 -17.33 8.95
N ALA A 601 -12.09 -16.20 9.13
CA ALA A 601 -12.50 -15.16 10.06
C ALA A 601 -13.85 -14.53 9.65
N ILE A 602 -14.10 -14.31 8.35
CA ILE A 602 -15.42 -13.86 7.89
C ILE A 602 -16.49 -14.94 8.02
N LEU A 603 -16.16 -16.22 7.78
CA LEU A 603 -17.08 -17.33 8.04
C LEU A 603 -17.50 -17.40 9.51
N GLU A 604 -16.57 -17.26 10.47
CA GLU A 604 -16.90 -17.25 11.90
C GLU A 604 -17.64 -15.97 12.34
N PHE A 605 -17.34 -14.83 11.72
CA PHE A 605 -18.10 -13.60 11.93
C PHE A 605 -19.55 -13.74 11.45
N LEU A 606 -19.77 -14.41 10.31
CA LEU A 606 -21.11 -14.74 9.81
C LEU A 606 -21.81 -15.79 10.69
N HIS A 607 -21.09 -16.81 11.18
CA HIS A 607 -21.64 -17.79 12.14
C HIS A 607 -22.18 -17.13 13.43
N ALA A 608 -21.54 -16.07 13.95
CA ALA A 608 -22.09 -15.31 15.09
C ALA A 608 -23.39 -14.55 14.74
N HIS A 609 -23.63 -14.30 13.45
CA HIS A 609 -24.79 -13.60 12.90
C HIS A 609 -25.85 -14.55 12.31
N MET A 610 -25.89 -15.81 12.77
CA MET A 610 -26.95 -16.82 12.57
C MET A 610 -27.67 -17.12 13.88
#